data_AF-A0A8J8P1Q6-F1
#
_entry.id   AF-A0A8J8P1Q6-F1
#
_cell.length_a   1.000
_cell.length_b   1.000
_cell.length_c   1.000
_cell.angle_alpha   90.00
_cell.angle_beta   90.00
_cell.angle_gamma   90.00
#
_symmetry.space_group_name_H-M   'P 1'
#
loop_
_entity.id
_entity.type
_entity.pdbx_description
1 polymer ?
#
loop_
_entity_poly.entity_id
_entity_poly.type
_entity_poly.pdbx_seq_one_letter_code
_entity_poly.pdbx_strand_id
1 'polypeptide(L)'
;MCIESYIGKHKGDERCNPQTNYYISPSLAPDHVLAKFPTTRIMVPTNDPLRDESFKFTLRLAKQGIDVFLREYMYMPHGYLNFNAPMLGMKDEANETISQCIKWMSEIINGSSPRASAAKVREEYAQKRDGAGAQQTSTPTQEKPSLLVPQQPSE
;
A
#
# COMPACT_ATOMS: atom_id res chain seq x y z
N MET A 1 -14.40 -12.22 12.48
CA MET A 1 -14.67 -11.17 13.51
C MET A 1 -16.06 -11.42 14.07
N CYS A 2 -16.25 -11.45 15.39
CA CYS A 2 -17.56 -11.67 15.99
C CYS A 2 -18.35 -10.34 16.03
N ILE A 3 -18.99 -9.98 14.92
CA ILE A 3 -19.72 -8.71 14.79
C ILE A 3 -20.75 -8.52 15.91
N GLU A 4 -21.34 -9.62 16.37
CA GLU A 4 -22.34 -9.66 17.44
C GLU A 4 -21.81 -9.07 18.76
N SER A 5 -20.52 -9.24 19.06
CA SER A 5 -19.89 -8.66 20.25
C SER A 5 -19.79 -7.14 20.20
N TYR A 6 -19.72 -6.54 19.01
CA TYR A 6 -19.59 -5.09 18.83
C TYR A 6 -20.95 -4.39 18.70
N ILE A 7 -21.93 -5.05 18.09
CA ILE A 7 -23.26 -4.46 17.85
C ILE A 7 -24.25 -4.79 18.97
N GLY A 8 -24.08 -5.93 19.66
CA GLY A 8 -24.91 -6.33 20.80
C GLY A 8 -26.41 -6.22 20.52
N LYS A 9 -27.09 -5.36 21.29
CA LYS A 9 -28.54 -5.08 21.15
C LYS A 9 -28.95 -4.44 19.82
N HIS A 10 -28.00 -3.97 19.03
CA HIS A 10 -28.22 -3.31 17.74
C HIS A 10 -28.11 -4.26 16.55
N LYS A 11 -28.11 -5.59 16.76
CA LYS A 11 -27.98 -6.59 15.69
C LYS A 11 -28.98 -6.45 14.53
N GLY A 12 -30.18 -5.92 14.80
CA GLY A 12 -31.21 -5.68 13.78
C GLY A 12 -31.27 -4.24 13.25
N ASP A 13 -30.37 -3.36 13.70
CA ASP A 13 -30.32 -1.98 13.20
C ASP A 13 -29.52 -1.95 11.90
N GLU A 14 -30.15 -1.55 10.79
CA GLU A 14 -29.49 -1.48 9.48
C GLU A 14 -28.30 -0.50 9.48
N ARG A 15 -28.32 0.50 10.36
CA ARG A 15 -27.18 1.43 10.54
C ARG A 15 -25.97 0.72 11.16
N CYS A 16 -26.15 -0.44 11.79
CA CYS A 16 -25.10 -1.25 12.37
C CYS A 16 -24.71 -2.45 11.49
N ASN A 17 -25.28 -2.57 10.28
CA ASN A 17 -25.01 -3.68 9.38
C ASN A 17 -23.70 -3.46 8.59
N PRO A 18 -22.64 -4.26 8.85
CA PRO A 18 -21.35 -4.09 8.15
C PRO A 18 -21.41 -4.49 6.66
N GLN A 19 -22.47 -5.17 6.21
CA GLN A 19 -22.61 -5.60 4.82
C GLN A 19 -23.18 -4.50 3.91
N THR A 20 -23.74 -3.45 4.49
CA THR A 20 -24.42 -2.37 3.75
C THR A 20 -23.92 -0.99 4.17
N ASN A 21 -23.47 -0.82 5.41
CA ASN A 21 -22.97 0.46 5.90
C ASN A 21 -21.47 0.64 5.65
N TYR A 22 -21.12 1.53 4.71
CA TYR A 22 -19.74 1.85 4.39
C TYR A 22 -18.96 2.62 5.48
N TYR A 23 -19.64 3.20 6.48
CA TYR A 23 -18.99 3.78 7.65
C TYR A 23 -18.43 2.70 8.60
N ILE A 24 -18.94 1.46 8.49
CA ILE A 24 -18.46 0.29 9.25
C ILE A 24 -17.49 -0.52 8.39
N SER A 25 -17.81 -0.72 7.11
CA SER A 25 -16.97 -1.44 6.15
C SER A 25 -16.55 -0.50 5.01
N PRO A 26 -15.41 0.21 5.14
CA PRO A 26 -14.94 1.16 4.13
C PRO A 26 -14.76 0.55 2.72
N SER A 27 -14.58 -0.76 2.62
CA SER A 27 -14.56 -1.50 1.36
C SER A 27 -15.84 -1.33 0.53
N LEU A 28 -16.95 -0.90 1.12
CA LEU A 28 -18.23 -0.62 0.46
C LEU A 28 -18.40 0.85 0.05
N ALA A 29 -17.50 1.75 0.46
CA ALA A 29 -17.67 3.18 0.22
C ALA A 29 -17.73 3.48 -1.29
N PRO A 30 -18.65 4.34 -1.76
CA PRO A 30 -18.78 4.64 -3.18
C PRO A 30 -17.58 5.46 -3.68
N ASP A 31 -17.28 5.34 -4.98
CA ASP A 31 -16.08 5.94 -5.58
C ASP A 31 -16.00 7.46 -5.42
N HIS A 32 -17.13 8.18 -5.46
CA HIS A 32 -17.17 9.63 -5.24
C HIS A 32 -16.80 10.04 -3.80
N VAL A 33 -16.92 9.14 -2.83
CA VAL A 33 -16.41 9.34 -1.47
C VAL A 33 -14.92 9.04 -1.44
N LEU A 34 -14.49 7.94 -2.06
CA LEU A 34 -13.08 7.55 -2.13
C LEU A 34 -12.21 8.60 -2.84
N ALA A 35 -12.74 9.28 -3.86
CA ALA A 35 -12.07 10.36 -4.57
C ALA A 35 -11.75 11.59 -3.70
N LYS A 36 -12.32 11.66 -2.49
CA LYS A 36 -12.07 12.75 -1.52
C LYS A 36 -11.11 12.35 -0.40
N PHE A 37 -10.53 11.14 -0.45
CA PHE A 37 -9.60 10.70 0.57
C PHE A 37 -8.31 11.55 0.55
N PRO A 38 -7.69 11.79 1.72
CA PRO A 38 -6.38 12.42 1.76
C PRO A 38 -5.30 11.47 1.24
N THR A 39 -4.08 11.98 1.08
CA THR A 39 -2.88 11.15 0.94
C THR A 39 -2.87 10.07 2.01
N THR A 40 -2.80 8.82 1.59
CA THR A 40 -3.04 7.67 2.46
C THR A 40 -1.82 6.76 2.47
N ARG A 41 -1.43 6.29 3.65
CA ARG A 41 -0.34 5.33 3.83
C ARG A 41 -0.87 4.17 4.64
N ILE A 42 -0.75 2.96 4.11
CA ILE A 42 -1.32 1.74 4.70
C ILE A 42 -0.18 0.82 5.08
N MET A 43 -0.18 0.36 6.32
CA MET A 43 0.74 -0.66 6.80
C MET A 43 -0.06 -1.93 7.06
N VAL A 44 0.43 -3.06 6.57
CA VAL A 44 -0.28 -4.33 6.72
C VAL A 44 0.70 -5.45 7.08
N PRO A 45 0.40 -6.28 8.09
CA PRO A 45 1.19 -7.47 8.35
C PRO A 45 0.86 -8.57 7.32
N THR A 46 1.84 -9.42 7.03
CA THR A 46 1.62 -10.62 6.19
C THR A 46 0.68 -11.63 6.83
N ASN A 47 0.76 -11.82 8.14
CA ASN A 47 -0.04 -12.79 8.89
C ASN A 47 -1.25 -12.10 9.55
N ASP A 48 -2.04 -11.40 8.74
CA ASP A 48 -3.22 -10.65 9.18
C ASP A 48 -4.47 -11.08 8.42
N PRO A 49 -5.55 -11.50 9.09
CA PRO A 49 -6.85 -11.73 8.44
C PRO A 49 -7.39 -10.53 7.64
N LEU A 50 -6.94 -9.30 7.96
CA LEU A 50 -7.33 -8.07 7.29
C LEU A 50 -6.45 -7.69 6.10
N ARG A 51 -5.46 -8.53 5.77
CA ARG A 51 -4.46 -8.26 4.74
C ARG A 51 -5.09 -7.97 3.38
N ASP A 52 -5.89 -8.90 2.89
CA ASP A 52 -6.43 -8.80 1.53
C ASP A 52 -7.37 -7.61 1.37
N GLU A 53 -8.13 -7.27 2.42
CA GLU A 53 -8.98 -6.07 2.42
C GLU A 53 -8.15 -4.79 2.33
N SER A 54 -6.98 -4.74 2.98
CA SER A 54 -6.06 -3.60 2.89
C SER A 54 -5.53 -3.41 1.46
N PHE A 55 -5.21 -4.50 0.75
CA PHE A 55 -4.82 -4.45 -0.66
C PHE A 55 -5.97 -4.00 -1.57
N LYS A 56 -7.17 -4.55 -1.40
CA LYS A 56 -8.36 -4.14 -2.16
C LYS A 56 -8.66 -2.66 -1.97
N PHE A 57 -8.65 -2.18 -0.73
CA PHE A 57 -8.90 -0.78 -0.41
C PHE A 57 -7.84 0.14 -1.01
N THR A 58 -6.57 -0.23 -0.91
CA THR A 58 -5.45 0.47 -1.56
C THR A 58 -5.66 0.60 -3.07
N LEU A 59 -6.04 -0.49 -3.74
CA LEU A 59 -6.30 -0.48 -5.17
C LEU A 59 -7.47 0.44 -5.53
N ARG A 60 -8.54 0.44 -4.74
CA ARG A 60 -9.69 1.33 -4.96
C ARG A 60 -9.31 2.80 -4.83
N LEU A 61 -8.53 3.17 -3.80
CA LEU A 61 -8.01 4.53 -3.64
C LEU A 61 -7.09 4.94 -4.80
N ALA A 62 -6.18 4.05 -5.22
CA ALA A 62 -5.28 4.31 -6.33
C ALA A 62 -6.03 4.57 -7.64
N LYS A 63 -7.14 3.86 -7.89
CA LYS A 63 -8.00 4.08 -9.06
C LYS A 63 -8.69 5.44 -9.08
N GLN A 64 -8.90 6.06 -7.92
CA GLN A 64 -9.45 7.42 -7.83
C GLN A 64 -8.37 8.51 -7.92
N GLY A 65 -7.11 8.15 -8.22
CA GLY A 65 -6.01 9.11 -8.31
C GLY A 65 -5.46 9.56 -6.95
N ILE A 66 -5.88 8.93 -5.85
CA ILE A 66 -5.35 9.24 -4.52
C ILE A 66 -3.88 8.82 -4.44
N ASP A 67 -3.06 9.68 -3.84
CA ASP A 67 -1.69 9.32 -3.46
C ASP A 67 -1.72 8.32 -2.30
N VAL A 68 -1.82 7.04 -2.66
CA VAL A 68 -1.82 5.92 -1.72
C VAL A 68 -0.55 5.08 -1.86
N PHE A 69 0.00 4.64 -0.74
CA PHE A 69 1.08 3.67 -0.70
C PHE A 69 0.81 2.63 0.40
N LEU A 70 0.97 1.36 0.07
CA LEU A 70 0.85 0.25 1.02
C LEU A 70 2.23 -0.39 1.21
N ARG A 71 2.62 -0.60 2.47
CA ARG A 71 3.78 -1.40 2.84
C ARG A 71 3.34 -2.62 3.62
N GLU A 72 3.80 -3.77 3.16
CA GLU A 72 3.63 -5.03 3.85
C GLU A 72 4.81 -5.31 4.78
N TYR A 73 4.52 -5.87 5.95
CA TYR A 73 5.51 -6.26 6.95
C TYR A 73 5.50 -7.78 7.15
N MET A 74 6.60 -8.40 6.71
CA MET A 74 6.81 -9.84 6.82
C MET A 74 6.90 -10.26 8.29
N TYR A 75 6.31 -11.41 8.63
CA TYR A 75 6.35 -12.04 9.95
C TYR A 75 5.73 -11.23 11.10
N MET A 76 5.18 -10.04 10.82
CA MET A 76 4.46 -9.27 11.80
C MET A 76 3.03 -9.81 11.98
N PRO A 77 2.54 -9.95 13.23
CA PRO A 77 1.15 -10.32 13.53
C PRO A 77 0.20 -9.12 13.50
N HIS A 78 -1.11 -9.36 13.48
CA HIS A 78 -2.10 -8.30 13.67
C HIS A 78 -1.84 -7.51 14.97
N GLY A 79 -1.86 -6.18 14.89
CA GLY A 79 -1.65 -5.29 16.04
C GLY A 79 -0.19 -5.09 16.48
N TYR A 80 0.79 -5.49 15.66
CA TYR A 80 2.23 -5.48 15.98
C TYR A 80 2.79 -4.15 16.53
N LEU A 81 2.16 -3.01 16.21
CA LEU A 81 2.57 -1.69 16.73
C LEU A 81 2.53 -1.61 18.26
N ASN A 82 1.75 -2.49 18.92
CA ASN A 82 1.62 -2.56 20.37
C ASN A 82 2.61 -3.52 21.04
N PHE A 83 3.48 -4.20 20.27
CA PHE A 83 4.38 -5.23 20.79
C PHE A 83 5.78 -4.69 21.12
N ASN A 84 5.90 -3.40 21.46
CA ASN A 84 7.15 -2.72 21.80
C ASN A 84 7.58 -2.88 23.27
N ALA A 85 7.09 -3.92 23.96
CA ALA A 85 7.37 -4.14 25.37
C ALA A 85 8.87 -4.47 25.63
N PRO A 86 9.46 -3.95 26.72
CA PRO A 86 10.91 -3.91 26.90
C PRO A 86 11.59 -5.24 27.25
N MET A 87 10.87 -6.23 27.79
CA MET A 87 11.46 -7.49 28.27
C MET A 87 11.05 -8.74 27.48
N LEU A 88 9.86 -8.75 26.86
CA LEU A 88 9.33 -9.87 26.10
C LEU A 88 8.51 -9.29 24.94
N GLY A 89 8.78 -9.70 23.70
CA GLY A 89 8.04 -9.24 22.53
C GLY A 89 8.91 -9.00 21.30
N MET A 90 8.36 -8.23 20.36
CA MET A 90 8.97 -7.89 19.07
C MET A 90 9.44 -6.44 19.08
N LYS A 91 10.19 -6.05 20.12
CA LYS A 91 10.46 -4.64 20.41
C LYS A 91 11.13 -3.93 19.24
N ASP A 92 12.17 -4.53 18.68
CA ASP A 92 12.99 -3.89 17.67
C ASP A 92 12.24 -3.82 16.34
N GLU A 93 11.52 -4.88 15.96
CA GLU A 93 10.66 -4.90 14.78
C GLU A 93 9.49 -3.92 14.92
N ALA A 94 8.84 -3.87 16.08
CA ALA A 94 7.79 -2.90 16.37
C ALA A 94 8.34 -1.47 16.29
N ASN A 95 9.52 -1.20 16.85
CA ASN A 95 10.16 0.12 16.78
C ASN A 95 10.54 0.51 15.35
N GLU A 96 10.96 -0.42 14.49
CA GLU A 96 11.19 -0.16 13.07
C GLU A 96 9.88 0.30 12.39
N THR A 97 8.79 -0.41 12.63
CA THR A 97 7.49 -0.06 12.06
C THR A 97 6.97 1.28 12.59
N ILE A 98 7.13 1.56 13.88
CA ILE A 98 6.80 2.86 14.49
C ILE A 98 7.62 3.98 13.84
N SER A 99 8.91 3.74 13.62
CA SER A 99 9.79 4.70 12.93
C SER A 99 9.30 4.99 11.50
N GLN A 100 8.77 3.97 10.81
CA GLN A 100 8.14 4.18 9.51
C GLN A 100 6.84 5.00 9.61
N CYS A 101 6.00 4.79 10.64
CA CYS A 101 4.83 5.65 10.88
C CYS A 101 5.25 7.11 11.02
N ILE A 102 6.27 7.38 11.84
CA ILE A 102 6.80 8.73 12.07
C ILE A 102 7.22 9.36 10.74
N LYS A 103 8.03 8.63 9.94
CA LYS A 103 8.49 9.11 8.63
C LYS A 103 7.32 9.46 7.70
N TRP A 104 6.31 8.61 7.61
CA TRP A 104 5.14 8.85 6.76
C TRP A 104 4.25 9.99 7.26
N MET A 105 4.06 10.12 8.56
CA MET A 105 3.34 11.27 9.12
C MET A 105 4.08 12.57 8.81
N SER A 106 5.40 12.61 9.00
CA SER A 106 6.21 13.78 8.64
C SER A 106 6.12 14.10 7.14
N GLU A 107 6.15 13.10 6.27
CA GLU A 107 5.97 13.27 4.83
C GLU A 107 4.62 13.89 4.47
N ILE A 108 3.52 13.39 5.06
CA ILE A 108 2.16 13.88 4.81
C ILE A 108 2.01 15.32 5.32
N ILE A 109 2.45 15.58 6.56
CA ILE A 109 2.34 16.90 7.20
C ILE A 109 3.16 17.95 6.44
N ASN A 110 4.35 17.58 5.96
CA ASN A 110 5.24 18.50 5.24
C ASN A 110 4.98 18.55 3.73
N GLY A 111 4.04 17.76 3.21
CA GLY A 111 3.70 17.73 1.77
C GLY A 111 4.78 17.13 0.86
N SER A 112 5.70 16.34 1.41
CA SER A 112 6.92 15.85 0.72
C SER A 112 6.76 14.46 0.09
N SER A 113 5.56 14.11 -0.38
CA SER A 113 5.27 12.79 -0.94
C SER A 113 6.23 12.39 -2.09
N PRO A 114 6.87 11.21 -2.04
CA PRO A 114 7.67 10.67 -3.13
C PRO A 114 6.89 10.49 -4.43
N ARG A 115 5.58 10.25 -4.37
CA ARG A 115 4.74 10.05 -5.56
C ARG A 115 4.41 11.38 -6.23
N ALA A 116 4.18 12.44 -5.46
CA ALA A 116 4.07 13.80 -5.98
C ALA A 116 5.39 14.26 -6.63
N SER A 117 6.53 13.94 -6.01
CA SER A 117 7.85 14.22 -6.58
C SER A 117 8.12 13.40 -7.85
N ALA A 118 7.79 12.10 -7.88
CA ALA A 118 7.97 11.27 -9.07
C ALA A 118 7.01 11.63 -10.22
N ALA A 119 5.79 12.07 -9.92
CA ALA A 119 4.85 12.58 -10.92
C ALA A 119 5.38 13.89 -11.55
N LYS A 120 5.86 14.84 -10.74
CA LYS A 120 6.51 16.06 -11.22
C LYS A 120 7.71 15.76 -12.11
N VAL A 121 8.57 14.83 -11.68
CA VAL A 121 9.73 14.41 -12.49
C VAL A 121 9.27 13.81 -13.82
N ARG A 122 8.29 12.90 -13.83
CA ARG A 122 7.75 12.31 -15.08
C ARG A 122 7.15 13.37 -16.01
N GLU A 123 6.45 14.34 -15.46
CA GLU A 123 5.83 15.43 -16.20
C GLU A 123 6.87 16.39 -16.78
N GLU A 124 7.91 16.76 -16.01
CA GLU A 124 9.07 17.52 -16.48
C GLU A 124 9.83 16.79 -17.60
N TYR A 125 10.01 15.47 -17.49
CA TYR A 125 10.62 14.67 -18.56
C TYR A 125 9.74 14.59 -19.81
N ALA A 126 8.41 14.47 -19.67
CA ALA A 126 7.49 14.47 -20.79
C ALA A 126 7.51 15.82 -21.55
N GLN A 127 7.46 16.93 -20.82
CA GLN A 127 7.55 18.28 -21.40
C GLN A 127 8.90 18.54 -22.10
N LYS A 128 10.01 18.06 -21.53
CA LYS A 128 11.33 18.11 -22.19
C LYS A 128 11.39 17.25 -23.45
N ARG A 129 10.65 16.14 -23.49
CA ARG A 129 10.59 15.25 -24.66
C ARG A 129 9.75 15.84 -25.79
N ASP A 130 8.66 16.51 -25.46
CA ASP A 130 7.79 17.16 -26.44
C ASP A 130 8.38 18.49 -26.96
N GLY A 131 9.28 19.12 -26.21
CA GLY A 131 10.11 20.24 -26.67
C GLY A 131 11.35 19.84 -27.48
N ALA A 132 11.78 18.58 -27.42
CA ALA A 132 12.94 18.04 -28.13
C ALA A 132 12.50 17.22 -29.36
N GLY A 133 11.90 17.91 -30.33
CA GLY A 133 11.60 17.33 -31.63
C GLY A 133 12.88 16.93 -32.39
N ALA A 134 12.91 15.66 -32.81
CA ALA A 134 13.72 15.08 -33.88
C ALA A 134 15.25 15.06 -33.72
N GLN A 135 15.77 13.97 -33.16
CA GLN A 135 16.98 13.33 -33.70
C GLN A 135 16.86 11.81 -33.55
N GLN A 136 16.66 11.14 -34.68
CA GLN A 136 16.73 9.68 -34.80
C GLN A 136 18.16 9.22 -34.47
N THR A 137 18.30 8.25 -33.57
CA THR A 137 19.54 7.47 -33.46
C THR A 137 19.21 5.99 -33.50
N SER A 138 19.92 5.33 -34.41
CA SER A 138 19.87 3.93 -34.79
C SER A 138 20.29 3.00 -33.65
N THR A 139 19.62 1.85 -33.56
CA THR A 139 19.89 0.78 -32.60
C THR A 139 21.09 -0.07 -33.06
N PRO A 140 22.11 -0.34 -32.21
CA PRO A 140 23.04 -1.43 -32.44
C PRO A 140 22.52 -2.71 -31.78
N THR A 141 22.50 -3.79 -32.55
CA THR A 141 22.17 -5.17 -32.17
C THR A 141 23.02 -5.64 -30.98
N GLN A 142 22.39 -6.09 -29.89
CA GLN A 142 23.06 -6.83 -28.82
C GLN A 142 22.89 -8.34 -29.05
N GLU A 143 24.02 -9.03 -29.17
CA GLU A 143 24.14 -10.49 -29.20
C GLU A 143 23.67 -11.12 -27.88
N LYS A 144 22.92 -12.22 -27.96
CA LYS A 144 22.49 -13.04 -26.82
C LYS A 144 23.67 -13.82 -26.22
N PRO A 145 23.90 -13.78 -24.90
CA PRO A 145 24.76 -14.77 -24.25
C PRO A 145 24.05 -16.13 -24.17
N SER A 146 24.75 -17.18 -24.62
CA SER A 146 24.34 -18.58 -24.55
C SER A 146 24.34 -19.07 -23.10
N LEU A 147 23.19 -19.56 -22.60
CA LEU A 147 23.09 -20.21 -21.30
C LEU A 147 23.43 -21.70 -21.45
N LEU A 148 24.59 -22.08 -20.93
CA LEU A 148 24.97 -23.48 -20.70
C LEU A 148 24.08 -24.08 -19.61
N VAL A 149 23.31 -25.11 -19.97
CA VAL A 149 22.50 -25.92 -19.06
C VAL A 149 23.39 -27.02 -18.47
N PRO A 150 23.53 -27.15 -17.13
CA PRO A 150 24.17 -28.32 -16.53
C PRO A 150 23.20 -29.51 -16.55
N GLN A 151 23.64 -30.63 -17.10
CA GLN A 151 22.93 -31.91 -17.06
C GLN A 151 22.87 -32.45 -15.62
N GLN A 152 21.67 -32.86 -15.18
CA GLN A 152 21.48 -33.64 -13.96
C GLN A 152 21.83 -35.11 -14.22
N PRO A 153 22.56 -35.80 -13.34
CA PRO A 153 22.76 -37.24 -13.45
C PRO A 153 21.51 -38.00 -12.98
N SER A 154 21.17 -39.04 -13.74
CA SER A 154 20.11 -40.00 -13.46
C SER A 154 20.57 -41.06 -12.48
N GLU A 155 19.90 -41.19 -11.33
CA GLU A 155 19.73 -42.42 -10.57
C GLU A 155 18.35 -42.43 -9.88
#